data_AF-A0A0G1DY96-F1
#
_entry.id   AF-A0A0G1DY96-F1
#
_cell.length_a   1.000
_cell.length_b   1.000
_cell.length_c   1.000
_cell.angle_alpha   90.00
_cell.angle_beta   90.00
_cell.angle_gamma   90.00
#
_symmetry.space_group_name_H-M   'P 1'
#
loop_
_entity.id
_entity.type
_entity.pdbx_description
1 polymer ?
#
loop_
_entity_poly.entity_id
_entity_poly.type
_entity_poly.pdbx_seq_one_letter_code
_entity_poly.pdbx_strand_id
1 'polypeptide(L)'
;MEEVPSVEKQENAEQRLARLLKEKGAEDPEARDLLDAWTREQEERVEEGSDPAAKIEFNLKRARLYFEAGYVEEALENFEAARMQAWNENRQELYEAIMAEMDTLESGLEK
;
A
#
# COMPACT_ATOMS: atom_id res chain seq x y z
N MET A 1 -20.22 -34.76 -15.19
CA MET A 1 -19.04 -33.88 -15.25
C MET A 1 -19.58 -32.48 -15.06
N GLU A 2 -19.56 -32.01 -13.82
CA GLU A 2 -19.83 -30.59 -13.54
C GLU A 2 -18.51 -29.87 -13.79
N GLU A 3 -18.48 -29.04 -14.83
CA GLU A 3 -17.40 -28.06 -14.98
C GLU A 3 -17.55 -27.05 -13.85
N VAL A 4 -16.64 -27.13 -12.89
CA VAL A 4 -16.51 -26.11 -11.85
C VAL A 4 -15.92 -24.88 -12.56
N PRO A 5 -16.60 -23.72 -12.59
CA PRO A 5 -16.02 -22.53 -13.16
C PRO A 5 -14.85 -22.13 -12.26
N SER A 6 -13.64 -22.21 -12.80
CA SER A 6 -12.42 -21.73 -12.17
C SER A 6 -12.64 -20.28 -11.77
N VAL A 7 -12.76 -20.02 -10.47
CA VAL A 7 -12.69 -18.68 -9.90
C VAL A 7 -11.26 -18.20 -10.12
N GLU A 8 -10.97 -17.69 -11.31
CA GLU A 8 -9.86 -16.77 -11.50
C GLU A 8 -10.16 -15.60 -10.55
N LYS A 9 -9.45 -15.55 -9.42
CA LYS A 9 -9.45 -14.38 -8.55
C LYS A 9 -9.09 -13.20 -9.45
N GLN A 10 -10.06 -12.34 -9.75
CA GLN A 10 -9.80 -11.07 -10.40
C GLN A 10 -8.80 -10.33 -9.51
N GLU A 11 -7.55 -10.29 -9.97
CA GLU A 11 -6.48 -9.52 -9.34
C GLU A 11 -6.91 -8.05 -9.36
N ASN A 12 -6.94 -7.40 -8.19
CA ASN A 12 -7.24 -5.97 -8.13
C ASN A 12 -6.05 -5.15 -8.67
N ALA A 13 -6.28 -3.86 -8.91
CA ALA A 13 -5.25 -3.00 -9.50
C ALA A 13 -3.98 -2.92 -8.63
N GLU A 14 -4.11 -2.87 -7.30
CA GLU A 14 -2.97 -2.86 -6.39
C GLU A 14 -2.16 -4.17 -6.41
N GLN A 15 -2.82 -5.33 -6.43
CA GLN A 15 -2.17 -6.64 -6.52
C GLN A 15 -1.39 -6.80 -7.82
N ARG A 16 -1.99 -6.35 -8.94
CA ARG A 16 -1.31 -6.36 -10.24
C ARG A 16 -0.08 -5.47 -10.22
N LEU A 17 -0.18 -4.27 -9.64
CA LEU A 17 0.93 -3.34 -9.52
C LEU A 17 2.02 -3.91 -8.60
N ALA A 18 1.67 -4.47 -7.45
CA ALA A 18 2.62 -5.11 -6.55
C ALA A 18 3.36 -6.27 -7.21
N ARG A 19 2.66 -7.13 -7.96
CA ARG A 19 3.31 -8.20 -8.75
C ARG A 19 4.27 -7.64 -9.79
N LEU A 20 3.84 -6.64 -10.55
CA LEU A 20 4.66 -6.04 -11.60
C LEU A 20 5.93 -5.40 -11.04
N LEU A 21 5.81 -4.67 -9.93
CA LEU A 21 6.93 -4.09 -9.20
C LEU A 21 7.90 -5.16 -8.70
N LYS A 22 7.37 -6.26 -8.15
CA LYS A 22 8.19 -7.39 -7.69
C LYS A 22 8.94 -8.09 -8.83
N GLU A 23 8.30 -8.26 -9.99
CA GLU A 23 8.85 -9.01 -11.12
C GLU A 23 9.85 -8.19 -11.94
N LYS A 24 9.59 -6.90 -12.12
CA LYS A 24 10.34 -6.05 -13.06
C LYS A 24 11.15 -4.95 -12.40
N GLY A 25 10.78 -4.56 -11.19
CA GLY A 25 11.37 -3.43 -10.50
C GLY A 25 10.66 -2.11 -10.81
N ALA A 26 10.75 -1.13 -9.90
CA ALA A 26 10.18 0.20 -10.05
C ALA A 26 10.81 1.05 -11.17
N GLU A 27 11.99 0.65 -11.68
CA GLU A 27 12.66 1.32 -12.81
C GLU A 27 12.22 0.79 -14.17
N ASP A 28 11.52 -0.35 -14.23
CA ASP A 28 10.95 -0.85 -15.48
C ASP A 28 9.89 0.14 -16.00
N PRO A 29 9.88 0.49 -17.29
CA PRO A 29 8.94 1.48 -17.82
C PRO A 29 7.47 1.13 -17.58
N GLU A 30 7.08 -0.15 -17.69
CA GLU A 30 5.69 -0.55 -17.47
C GLU A 30 5.31 -0.46 -15.99
N ALA A 31 6.20 -0.91 -15.10
CA ALA A 31 5.99 -0.82 -13.65
C ALA A 31 5.91 0.64 -13.19
N ARG A 32 6.80 1.48 -13.69
CA ARG A 32 6.84 2.91 -13.41
C ARG A 32 5.59 3.63 -13.88
N ASP A 33 5.18 3.44 -15.14
CA ASP A 33 3.99 4.10 -15.69
C ASP A 33 2.74 3.71 -14.90
N LEU A 34 2.63 2.43 -14.50
CA LEU A 34 1.50 1.96 -13.70
C LEU A 34 1.52 2.51 -12.27
N LEU A 35 2.71 2.59 -11.64
CA LEU A 35 2.88 3.20 -10.32
C LEU A 35 2.54 4.69 -10.34
N ASP A 36 2.99 5.42 -11.37
CA ASP A 36 2.72 6.84 -11.54
C ASP A 36 1.22 7.10 -11.76
N ALA A 37 0.57 6.29 -12.61
CA ALA A 37 -0.87 6.39 -12.85
C ALA A 37 -1.69 6.11 -11.58
N TRP A 38 -1.34 5.04 -10.85
CA TRP A 38 -2.01 4.70 -9.59
C TRP A 38 -1.80 5.79 -8.53
N THR A 39 -0.58 6.33 -8.41
CA THR A 39 -0.25 7.41 -7.47
C THR A 39 -1.09 8.65 -7.73
N ARG A 40 -1.18 9.10 -8.99
CA ARG A 40 -2.00 10.26 -9.38
C ARG A 40 -3.47 10.04 -9.05
N GLU A 41 -4.01 8.85 -9.33
CA GLU A 41 -5.40 8.54 -9.00
C GLU A 41 -5.66 8.61 -7.47
N GLN A 42 -4.71 8.14 -6.65
CA GLN A 42 -4.86 8.27 -5.20
C GLN A 42 -4.72 9.73 -4.73
N GLU A 43 -3.80 10.50 -5.30
CA GLU A 43 -3.62 11.92 -4.99
C GLU A 43 -4.88 12.73 -5.32
N GLU A 44 -5.47 12.51 -6.51
CA GLU A 44 -6.74 13.13 -6.90
C GLU A 44 -7.86 12.80 -5.90
N ARG A 45 -7.98 11.53 -5.48
CA ARG A 45 -8.97 11.13 -4.46
C ARG A 45 -8.75 11.81 -3.10
N VAL A 46 -7.50 12.02 -2.72
CA VAL A 46 -7.13 12.72 -1.49
C VAL A 46 -7.46 14.21 -1.59
N GLU A 47 -7.23 14.84 -2.75
CA GLU A 47 -7.50 16.26 -2.99
C GLU A 47 -8.99 16.58 -3.13
N GLU A 48 -9.75 15.71 -3.79
CA GLU A 48 -11.20 15.85 -3.97
C GLU A 48 -11.99 15.52 -2.69
N GLY A 49 -11.38 14.73 -1.81
CA GLY A 49 -11.97 14.33 -0.53
C GLY A 49 -11.96 15.45 0.51
N SER A 50 -13.00 15.48 1.35
CA SER A 50 -13.01 16.29 2.57
C SER A 50 -12.57 15.51 3.81
N ASP A 51 -12.21 14.23 3.64
CA ASP A 51 -11.80 13.37 4.74
C ASP A 51 -10.37 13.69 5.16
N PRO A 52 -10.15 14.26 6.36
CA PRO A 52 -8.80 14.51 6.86
C PRO A 52 -7.95 13.24 7.01
N ALA A 53 -8.56 12.04 7.09
CA ALA A 53 -7.83 10.77 7.15
C ALA A 53 -7.33 10.26 5.79
N ALA A 54 -7.81 10.81 4.67
CA ALA A 54 -7.51 10.28 3.33
C ALA A 54 -6.01 10.20 3.02
N LYS A 55 -5.21 11.17 3.50
CA LYS A 55 -3.74 11.15 3.37
C LYS A 55 -3.09 10.00 4.13
N ILE A 56 -3.58 9.72 5.34
CA ILE A 56 -3.09 8.60 6.15
C ILE A 56 -3.41 7.29 5.45
N GLU A 57 -4.65 7.13 4.97
CA GLU A 57 -5.07 5.94 4.24
C GLU A 57 -4.26 5.73 2.95
N PHE A 58 -3.97 6.79 2.21
CA PHE A 58 -3.14 6.71 1.02
C PHE A 58 -1.73 6.21 1.35
N ASN A 59 -1.08 6.79 2.36
CA ASN A 59 0.24 6.34 2.81
C ASN A 59 0.22 4.87 3.25
N LEU A 60 -0.84 4.41 3.94
CA LEU A 60 -0.98 2.99 4.30
C LEU A 60 -1.15 2.08 3.09
N LYS A 61 -1.95 2.48 2.09
CA LYS A 61 -2.08 1.71 0.84
C LYS A 61 -0.74 1.60 0.12
N ARG A 62 0.00 2.71 0.03
CA ARG A 62 1.32 2.74 -0.61
C ARG A 62 2.34 1.89 0.16
N ALA A 63 2.33 1.95 1.48
CA ALA A 63 3.18 1.11 2.33
C ALA A 63 2.95 -0.38 2.09
N ARG A 64 1.69 -0.82 2.11
CA ARG A 64 1.30 -2.22 1.85
C ARG A 64 1.69 -2.68 0.46
N LEU A 65 1.46 -1.84 -0.55
CA LEU A 65 1.83 -2.11 -1.93
C LEU A 65 3.35 -2.32 -2.09
N TYR A 66 4.16 -1.45 -1.48
CA TYR A 66 5.61 -1.61 -1.48
C TYR A 66 6.06 -2.86 -0.73
N PHE A 67 5.45 -3.15 0.43
CA PHE A 67 5.77 -4.34 1.20
C PHE A 67 5.48 -5.63 0.41
N GLU A 68 4.31 -5.74 -0.21
CA GLU A 68 3.94 -6.88 -1.07
C GLU A 68 4.89 -7.06 -2.26
N ALA A 69 5.40 -5.95 -2.80
CA ALA A 69 6.35 -5.93 -3.89
C ALA A 69 7.81 -6.19 -3.46
N GLY A 70 8.10 -6.23 -2.16
CA GLY A 70 9.45 -6.48 -1.60
C GLY A 70 10.28 -5.22 -1.33
N TYR A 71 9.70 -4.04 -1.49
CA TYR A 71 10.30 -2.72 -1.19
C TYR A 71 10.13 -2.39 0.28
N VAL A 72 10.86 -3.11 1.14
CA VAL A 72 10.67 -3.06 2.60
C VAL A 72 11.01 -1.69 3.17
N GLU A 73 12.10 -1.07 2.73
CA GLU A 73 12.52 0.24 3.22
C GLU A 73 11.46 1.30 2.88
N GLU A 74 11.02 1.35 1.63
CA GLU A 74 9.99 2.27 1.15
C GLU A 74 8.63 2.01 1.82
N ALA A 75 8.31 0.75 2.12
CA ALA A 75 7.12 0.41 2.87
C ALA A 75 7.15 1.01 4.29
N LEU A 76 8.26 0.83 5.01
CA LEU A 76 8.43 1.33 6.37
C LEU A 76 8.41 2.86 6.43
N GLU A 77 9.04 3.55 5.46
CA GLU A 77 8.96 5.01 5.35
C GLU A 77 7.51 5.52 5.22
N ASN A 78 6.69 4.80 4.47
CA ASN A 78 5.28 5.15 4.29
C ASN A 78 4.43 4.85 5.52
N PHE A 79 4.67 3.73 6.20
CA PHE A 79 4.04 3.45 7.49
C PHE A 79 4.42 4.51 8.53
N GLU A 80 5.69 4.90 8.60
CA GLU A 80 6.17 5.94 9.50
C GLU A 80 5.49 7.29 9.22
N ALA A 81 5.37 7.68 7.95
CA ALA A 81 4.66 8.90 7.56
C ALA A 81 3.18 8.85 7.99
N ALA A 82 2.49 7.74 7.76
CA ALA A 82 1.11 7.53 8.19
C ALA A 82 0.97 7.60 9.72
N ARG A 83 1.88 6.93 10.45
CA ARG A 83 1.93 6.91 11.92
C ARG A 83 2.13 8.32 12.49
N MET A 84 3.12 9.05 12.01
CA MET A 84 3.43 10.39 12.48
C MET A 84 2.27 11.36 12.23
N GLN A 85 1.59 11.23 11.09
CA GLN A 85 0.41 12.02 10.81
C GLN A 85 -0.77 11.65 11.75
N ALA A 86 -1.03 10.36 11.97
CA ALA A 86 -2.07 9.93 12.92
C ALA A 86 -1.81 10.46 14.34
N TRP A 87 -0.55 10.44 14.79
CA TRP A 87 -0.15 11.04 16.06
C TRP A 87 -0.41 12.55 16.11
N ASN A 88 0.04 13.28 15.09
CA ASN A 88 -0.12 14.74 15.02
C ASN A 88 -1.59 15.18 14.96
N GLU A 89 -2.46 14.35 14.37
CA GLU A 89 -3.91 14.57 14.31
C GLU A 89 -4.67 14.04 15.55
N ASN A 90 -3.99 13.56 16.58
CA ASN A 90 -4.56 12.97 17.80
C ASN A 90 -5.48 11.77 17.53
N ARG A 91 -5.16 10.96 16.52
CA ARG A 91 -5.91 9.74 16.15
C ARG A 91 -5.28 8.51 16.79
N GLN A 92 -5.41 8.40 18.12
CA GLN A 92 -4.71 7.39 18.92
C GLN A 92 -4.99 5.95 18.45
N GLU A 93 -6.24 5.59 18.18
CA GLU A 93 -6.60 4.23 17.71
C GLU A 93 -5.92 3.88 16.38
N LEU A 94 -5.85 4.85 15.47
CA LEU A 94 -5.20 4.67 14.17
C LEU A 94 -3.68 4.57 14.32
N TYR A 95 -3.08 5.40 15.18
CA TYR A 95 -1.66 5.32 15.50
C TYR A 95 -1.28 3.92 16.04
N GLU A 96 -2.05 3.40 17.00
CA GLU A 96 -1.82 2.08 17.59
C GLU A 96 -2.00 0.95 16.56
N ALA A 97 -3.00 1.06 15.68
CA ALA A 97 -3.20 0.09 14.61
C ALA A 97 -2.03 0.05 13.62
N ILE A 98 -1.49 1.22 13.24
CA ILE A 98 -0.33 1.31 12.35
C ILE A 98 0.91 0.70 13.01
N MET A 99 1.15 1.00 14.29
CA MET A 99 2.24 0.39 15.06
C MET A 99 2.15 -1.14 15.09
N ALA A 100 0.96 -1.68 15.39
CA ALA A 100 0.76 -3.13 15.43
C ALA A 100 0.98 -3.80 14.07
N GLU A 101 0.62 -3.11 12.98
CA GLU A 101 0.89 -3.58 11.61
C GLU A 101 2.39 -3.60 11.34
N MET A 102 3.12 -2.52 11.65
CA MET A 102 4.58 -2.45 11.51
C MET A 102 5.28 -3.56 12.30
N ASP A 103 4.93 -3.76 13.57
CA ASP A 103 5.50 -4.82 14.43
C ASP A 103 5.28 -6.22 13.81
N THR A 104 4.11 -6.45 13.23
CA THR A 104 3.76 -7.71 12.56
C THR A 104 4.61 -7.94 11.31
N LEU A 105 4.82 -6.90 10.51
CA LEU A 105 5.61 -6.95 9.30
C LEU A 105 7.10 -7.19 9.62
N GLU A 106 7.65 -6.45 10.58
CA GLU A 106 9.03 -6.60 11.05
C GLU A 106 9.28 -8.01 11.60
N SER A 107 8.38 -8.53 12.44
CA SER A 107 8.45 -9.92 12.94
C SER A 107 8.37 -10.97 11.83
N GLY A 108 7.79 -10.62 10.68
CA GLY A 108 7.72 -11.48 9.50
C GLY A 108 9.02 -11.54 8.71
N LEU A 109 9.87 -10.51 8.80
CA LEU A 109 11.16 -10.43 8.10
C LEU A 109 12.28 -11.21 8.80
N GLU A 110 12.13 -11.52 10.09
CA GLU A 110 13.13 -12.23 10.89
C GLU A 110 13.05 -13.78 10.79
N LYS A 111 12.15 -14.32 9.98
CA LYS A 111 11.90 -15.78 9.82
C LYS A 111 12.51 -16.34 8.54
#